data_AF-A0A383ADT0-F1
#
_entry.id   AF-A0A383ADT0-F1
#
_cell.length_a   1.000
_cell.length_b   1.000
_cell.length_c   1.000
_cell.angle_alpha   90.00
_cell.angle_beta   90.00
_cell.angle_gamma   90.00
#
_symmetry.space_group_name_H-M   'P 1'
#
loop_
_entity.id
_entity.type
_entity.pdbx_description
1 polymer ?
#
loop_
_entity_poly.entity_id
_entity_poly.type
_entity_poly.pdbx_seq_one_letter_code
_entity_poly.pdbx_strand_id
1 'polypeptide(L)'
;MLTCFSNDYGYESWVEMALESYADSSDMVILISSSGSSKNIINGANKALSMKLPLITFSGFSSDNLLRKLGDINFWVDSSTYNIVESIHQMWMLSVVDYLIQEDL
;
A
#
# COMPACT_ATOMS: atom_id res chain seq x y z
N MET A 1 -2.45 0.68 -18.05
CA MET A 1 -1.48 -0.38 -17.71
C MET A 1 -2.07 -1.51 -16.90
N LEU A 2 -2.94 -1.26 -15.91
CA LEU A 2 -3.56 -2.33 -15.10
C LEU A 2 -4.14 -3.47 -15.94
N THR A 3 -4.97 -3.18 -16.94
CA THR A 3 -5.58 -4.22 -17.80
C THR A 3 -4.55 -4.98 -18.62
N CYS A 4 -3.53 -4.31 -19.17
CA CYS A 4 -2.43 -4.95 -19.89
C CYS A 4 -1.64 -5.89 -18.98
N PHE A 5 -1.18 -5.40 -17.82
CA PHE A 5 -0.42 -6.24 -16.89
C PHE A 5 -1.26 -7.40 -16.34
N SER A 6 -2.55 -7.16 -16.07
CA SER A 6 -3.45 -8.21 -15.61
C SER A 6 -3.69 -9.28 -16.69
N ASN A 7 -3.76 -8.87 -17.96
CA ASN A 7 -3.95 -9.78 -19.10
C ASN A 7 -2.71 -10.62 -19.38
N ASP A 8 -1.52 -10.01 -19.29
CA ASP A 8 -0.27 -10.64 -19.71
C ASP A 8 0.43 -11.41 -18.57
N TYR A 9 0.31 -10.93 -17.32
CA TYR A 9 1.02 -11.47 -16.15
C TYR A 9 0.10 -11.93 -15.01
N GLY A 10 -1.22 -11.83 -15.18
CA GLY A 10 -2.22 -12.16 -14.17
C GLY A 10 -2.60 -10.98 -13.29
N TYR A 11 -3.85 -10.98 -12.80
CA TYR A 11 -4.38 -9.90 -11.96
C TYR A 11 -3.64 -9.78 -10.63
N GLU A 12 -3.12 -10.87 -10.09
CA GLU A 12 -2.30 -10.91 -8.90
C GLU A 12 -0.92 -10.25 -9.08
N SER A 13 -0.48 -9.97 -10.30
CA SER A 13 0.87 -9.45 -10.57
C SER A 13 0.88 -8.00 -11.03
N TRP A 14 -0.29 -7.37 -11.25
CA TRP A 14 -0.31 -6.05 -11.89
C TRP A 14 0.40 -4.96 -11.08
N VAL A 15 0.35 -5.01 -9.75
CA VAL A 15 1.03 -4.05 -8.86
C VAL A 15 2.54 -4.26 -8.89
N GLU A 16 2.98 -5.52 -8.86
CA GLU A 16 4.38 -5.88 -9.01
C GLU A 16 4.96 -5.36 -10.32
N MET A 17 4.26 -5.59 -11.44
CA MET A 17 4.67 -5.12 -12.77
C MET A 17 4.63 -3.59 -12.88
N ALA A 18 3.68 -2.93 -12.21
CA ALA A 18 3.65 -1.48 -12.16
C ALA A 18 4.87 -0.93 -11.40
N LEU A 19 5.22 -1.50 -10.24
CA LEU A 19 6.40 -1.08 -9.50
C LEU A 19 7.69 -1.31 -10.31
N GLU A 20 7.82 -2.48 -10.94
CA GLU A 20 8.98 -2.79 -11.78
C GLU A 20 9.15 -1.82 -12.96
N SER A 21 8.04 -1.37 -13.55
CA SER A 21 8.06 -0.52 -14.74
C SER A 21 8.27 0.95 -14.44
N TYR A 22 7.90 1.41 -13.22
CA TYR A 22 7.74 2.83 -12.94
C TYR A 22 8.48 3.34 -11.71
N ALA A 23 8.86 2.48 -10.75
CA ALA A 23 9.47 2.94 -9.52
C ALA A 23 10.99 3.15 -9.68
N ASP A 24 11.46 4.29 -9.22
CA ASP A 24 12.88 4.63 -9.11
C ASP A 24 13.40 4.44 -7.68
N SER A 25 14.72 4.35 -7.52
CA SER A 25 15.35 4.12 -6.21
C SER A 25 15.11 5.22 -5.16
N SER A 26 14.62 6.39 -5.58
CA SER A 26 14.26 7.51 -4.70
C SER A 26 12.79 7.50 -4.27
N ASP A 27 12.00 6.57 -4.79
CA ASP A 27 10.56 6.54 -4.54
C ASP A 27 10.23 5.82 -3.23
N MET A 28 9.03 6.12 -2.72
CA MET A 28 8.40 5.42 -1.61
C MET A 28 7.09 4.80 -2.09
N VAL A 29 6.80 3.59 -1.62
CA VAL A 29 5.57 2.87 -1.95
C VAL A 29 4.59 2.97 -0.79
N ILE A 30 3.34 3.36 -1.09
CA ILE A 30 2.22 3.32 -0.16
C ILE A 30 1.21 2.29 -0.66
N LEU A 31 0.93 1.27 0.14
CA LEU A 31 -0.06 0.23 -0.19
C LEU A 31 -1.25 0.27 0.76
N ILE A 32 -2.46 0.22 0.19
CA ILE A 32 -3.71 0.30 0.95
C ILE A 32 -4.51 -0.99 0.74
N SER A 33 -4.83 -1.69 1.84
CA SER A 33 -5.70 -2.86 1.82
C SER A 33 -6.26 -3.16 3.21
N SER A 34 -7.57 -2.97 3.41
CA SER A 34 -8.24 -3.22 4.70
C SER A 34 -8.02 -4.63 5.21
N SER A 35 -8.25 -5.67 4.39
CA SER A 35 -7.99 -7.06 4.79
C SER A 35 -6.52 -7.45 4.72
N GLY A 36 -5.71 -6.71 3.95
CA GLY A 36 -4.31 -7.00 3.67
C GLY A 36 -4.08 -8.41 3.11
N SER A 37 -5.07 -8.97 2.42
CA SER A 37 -5.02 -10.34 1.88
C SER A 37 -5.12 -10.41 0.36
N SER A 38 -5.32 -9.26 -0.30
CA SER A 38 -5.36 -9.17 -1.75
C SER A 38 -3.99 -9.55 -2.33
N LYS A 39 -3.94 -10.63 -3.12
CA LYS A 39 -2.68 -11.16 -3.67
C LYS A 39 -1.91 -10.12 -4.48
N ASN A 40 -2.61 -9.28 -5.23
CA ASN A 40 -1.99 -8.19 -5.99
C ASN A 40 -1.25 -7.18 -5.10
N ILE A 41 -1.83 -6.81 -3.97
CA ILE A 41 -1.19 -5.92 -3.00
C ILE A 41 -0.02 -6.62 -2.30
N ILE A 42 -0.17 -7.90 -1.92
CA ILE A 42 0.92 -8.66 -1.27
C ILE A 42 2.10 -8.86 -2.21
N ASN A 43 1.86 -9.19 -3.48
CA ASN A 43 2.92 -9.29 -4.48
C ASN A 43 3.60 -7.93 -4.70
N GLY A 44 2.83 -6.85 -4.76
CA GLY A 44 3.36 -5.48 -4.78
C GLY A 44 4.25 -5.15 -3.58
N ALA A 45 3.84 -5.52 -2.36
CA ALA A 45 4.62 -5.32 -1.15
C ALA A 45 5.96 -6.08 -1.19
N ASN A 46 5.92 -7.36 -1.59
CA ASN A 46 7.13 -8.16 -1.77
C ASN A 46 8.06 -7.58 -2.84
N LYS A 47 7.50 -7.05 -3.93
CA LYS A 47 8.29 -6.38 -4.97
C LYS A 47 8.96 -5.13 -4.44
N ALA A 48 8.24 -4.26 -3.74
CA ALA A 48 8.79 -3.06 -3.10
C ALA A 48 9.98 -3.40 -2.17
N LEU A 49 9.82 -4.43 -1.33
CA LEU A 49 10.89 -4.94 -0.45
C LEU A 49 12.10 -5.45 -1.27
N SER A 50 11.87 -6.20 -2.33
CA SER A 50 12.95 -6.71 -3.21
C SER A 50 13.72 -5.59 -3.91
N MET A 51 13.02 -4.50 -4.25
CA MET A 51 13.59 -3.29 -4.86
C MET A 51 14.22 -2.35 -3.82
N LYS A 52 14.11 -2.68 -2.53
CA LYS A 52 14.58 -1.88 -1.39
C LYS A 52 13.95 -0.49 -1.33
N LEU A 53 12.70 -0.38 -1.77
CA LEU A 53 11.93 0.85 -1.68
C LEU A 53 11.31 0.94 -0.27
N PRO A 54 11.35 2.12 0.38
CA PRO A 54 10.57 2.36 1.59
C PRO A 54 9.09 2.02 1.38
N LEU A 55 8.52 1.24 2.29
CA LEU A 55 7.16 0.72 2.18
C LEU A 55 6.31 1.13 3.38
N ILE A 56 5.25 1.91 3.11
CA ILE A 56 4.21 2.24 4.07
C ILE A 56 2.95 1.45 3.75
N THR A 57 2.30 0.88 4.77
CA THR A 57 1.05 0.14 4.59
C THR A 57 -0.10 0.73 5.39
N PHE A 58 -1.27 0.77 4.76
CA PHE A 58 -2.55 1.14 5.35
C PHE A 58 -3.45 -0.09 5.36
N SER A 59 -3.77 -0.60 6.54
CA SER A 59 -4.51 -1.85 6.72
C SER A 59 -5.50 -1.77 7.89
N GLY A 60 -6.31 -2.81 8.06
CA GLY A 60 -7.19 -2.97 9.20
C GLY A 60 -7.50 -4.43 9.49
N PHE A 61 -8.68 -4.69 10.02
CA PHE A 61 -9.24 -6.03 10.26
C PHE A 61 -8.41 -6.82 11.28
N SER A 62 -7.87 -7.98 10.89
CA SER A 62 -7.14 -8.86 11.79
C SER A 62 -5.85 -8.20 12.29
N SER A 63 -5.50 -8.43 13.55
CA SER A 63 -4.18 -8.05 14.07
C SER A 63 -3.04 -8.82 13.36
N ASP A 64 -3.35 -10.01 12.82
CA ASP A 64 -2.43 -10.87 12.07
C ASP A 64 -2.41 -10.58 10.54
N ASN A 65 -2.84 -9.38 10.15
CA ASN A 65 -2.89 -8.92 8.76
C ASN A 65 -1.53 -9.08 8.04
N LEU A 66 -1.53 -9.73 6.88
CA LEU A 66 -0.29 -10.05 6.15
C LEU A 66 0.42 -8.79 5.65
N LEU A 67 -0.33 -7.83 5.09
CA LEU A 67 0.24 -6.57 4.60
C LEU A 67 0.91 -5.78 5.74
N ARG A 68 0.28 -5.75 6.92
CA ARG A 68 0.83 -5.09 8.13
C ARG A 68 2.21 -5.62 8.53
N LYS A 69 2.56 -6.86 8.18
CA LYS A 69 3.86 -7.46 8.53
C LYS A 69 4.98 -7.08 7.55
N LEU A 70 4.63 -6.49 6.40
CA LEU A 70 5.57 -6.23 5.31
C LEU A 70 6.08 -4.79 5.26
N GLY A 71 5.33 -3.82 5.78
CA GLY A 71 5.74 -2.41 5.73
C GLY A 71 6.80 -2.03 6.77
N ASP A 72 7.59 -1.01 6.46
CA ASP A 72 8.46 -0.32 7.40
C ASP A 72 7.63 0.48 8.42
N ILE A 73 6.58 1.14 7.93
CA ILE A 73 5.56 1.84 8.74
C ILE A 73 4.20 1.22 8.43
N ASN A 74 3.47 0.83 9.48
CA ASN A 74 2.21 0.11 9.35
C ASN A 74 1.08 0.83 10.07
N PHE A 75 0.30 1.58 9.30
CA PHE A 75 -0.95 2.21 9.73
C PHE A 75 -2.07 1.17 9.74
N TRP A 76 -2.36 0.64 10.93
CA TRP A 76 -3.35 -0.42 11.12
C TRP A 76 -4.52 0.05 11.98
N VAL A 77 -5.74 -0.18 11.48
CA VAL A 77 -6.99 0.14 12.18
C VAL A 77 -7.58 -1.13 12.80
N ASP A 78 -7.76 -1.12 14.13
CA ASP A 78 -8.43 -2.22 14.87
C ASP A 78 -9.96 -2.17 14.69
N SER A 79 -10.41 -2.46 13.48
CA SER A 79 -11.82 -2.58 13.13
C SER A 79 -11.97 -3.50 11.94
N SER A 80 -13.02 -4.32 11.93
CA SER A 80 -13.43 -5.15 10.78
C SER A 80 -14.45 -4.46 9.87
N THR A 81 -14.86 -3.22 10.19
CA THR A 81 -15.87 -2.48 9.43
C THR A 81 -15.19 -1.64 8.35
N TYR A 82 -15.42 -1.97 7.07
CA TYR A 82 -14.83 -1.28 5.92
C TYR A 82 -14.92 0.25 6.02
N ASN A 83 -16.12 0.78 6.26
CA ASN A 83 -16.34 2.23 6.34
C ASN A 83 -15.47 2.91 7.41
N ILE A 84 -15.28 2.26 8.56
CA ILE A 84 -14.42 2.80 9.64
C ILE A 84 -12.96 2.80 9.19
N VAL A 85 -12.49 1.67 8.65
CA VAL A 85 -11.10 1.51 8.19
C VAL A 85 -10.76 2.52 7.10
N GLU A 86 -11.59 2.59 6.06
CA GLU A 86 -11.37 3.47 4.91
C GLU A 86 -11.45 4.95 5.28
N SER A 87 -12.38 5.33 6.16
CA SER A 87 -12.48 6.71 6.67
C SER A 87 -11.21 7.12 7.42
N ILE A 88 -10.68 6.24 8.27
CA ILE A 88 -9.45 6.52 9.02
C ILE A 88 -8.23 6.57 8.10
N HIS A 89 -8.13 5.67 7.11
CA HIS A 89 -7.06 5.75 6.10
C HIS A 89 -7.08 7.09 5.37
N GLN A 90 -8.26 7.56 4.96
CA GLN A 90 -8.42 8.88 4.34
C GLN A 90 -7.99 10.01 5.28
N MET A 91 -8.40 10.00 6.55
CA MET A 91 -8.01 11.00 7.53
C MET A 91 -6.48 11.05 7.72
N TRP A 92 -5.82 9.90 7.82
CA TRP A 92 -4.36 9.82 7.93
C TRP A 92 -3.66 10.38 6.69
N MET A 93 -4.10 10.00 5.49
CA MET A 93 -3.52 10.54 4.25
C MET A 93 -3.70 12.06 4.16
N LEU A 94 -4.89 12.58 4.47
CA LEU A 94 -5.14 14.03 4.48
C LEU A 94 -4.27 14.74 5.53
N SER A 95 -4.08 14.15 6.70
CA SER A 95 -3.20 14.72 7.74
C SER A 95 -1.74 14.80 7.27
N VAL A 96 -1.26 13.80 6.52
CA VAL A 96 0.08 13.82 5.92
C VAL A 96 0.17 14.91 4.85
N VAL A 97 -0.85 15.07 4.01
CA VAL A 97 -0.89 16.15 3.01
C VAL A 97 -0.85 17.52 3.69
N ASP A 98 -1.66 17.74 4.72
CA ASP A 98 -1.68 19.00 5.48
C ASP A 98 -0.32 19.29 6.13
N TYR A 99 0.35 18.28 6.66
CA TYR A 99 1.69 18.39 7.23
C TYR A 99 2.73 18.82 6.17
N LEU A 100 2.72 18.16 5.01
CA LEU A 100 3.68 18.46 3.93
C LEU A 100 3.50 19.89 3.39
N ILE A 101 2.26 20.34 3.24
CA ILE A 101 1.96 21.72 2.79
C ILE A 101 2.47 22.76 3.80
N GLN A 102 2.46 22.45 5.11
CA GLN A 102 3.00 23.35 6.13
C GLN A 102 4.52 23.44 6.11
N GLU A 103 5.24 22.38 5.73
CA GLU A 103 6.70 22.42 5.60
C GLU A 103 7.18 23.26 4.39
N ASP A 104 6.34 23.40 3.36
CA ASP A 104 6.62 24.19 2.15
C ASP A 104 6.33 25.71 2.31
N LEU A 105 5.75 26.14 3.44
CA LEU A 105 5.44 27.54 3.78
C LEU A 105 6.49 28.16 4.72
#